data_AF-A0A962D6K9-F1
#
_entry.id   AF-A0A962D6K9-F1
#
_cell.length_a   1.000
_cell.length_b   1.000
_cell.length_c   1.000
_cell.angle_alpha   90.00
_cell.angle_beta   90.00
_cell.angle_gamma   90.00
#
_symmetry.space_group_name_H-M   'P 1'
#
loop_
_entity.id
_entity.type
_entity.pdbx_description
1 polymer ?
#
loop_
_entity_poly.entity_id
_entity_poly.type
_entity_poly.pdbx_seq_one_letter_code
_entity_poly.pdbx_strand_id
1 'polypeptide(L)'
;MIKRALQAQLRSALERSPAVVLLGPRQVGKTTLALQASAEASTLYLDLESERDRARLSDPERYLPSVQDRLVILDEVHRLPGLFPILR
;
A
#
# COMPACT_ATOMS: atom_id res chain seq x y z
N MET A 1 16.62 -3.24 14.86
CA MET A 1 15.83 -3.34 13.61
C MET A 1 16.71 -2.87 12.46
N ILE A 2 16.76 -3.57 11.33
CA ILE A 2 17.66 -3.22 10.21
C ILE A 2 17.11 -2.00 9.45
N LYS A 3 17.96 -1.01 9.16
CA LYS A 3 17.61 0.15 8.33
C LYS A 3 17.44 -0.29 6.87
N ARG A 4 16.31 0.03 6.24
CA ARG A 4 16.05 -0.34 4.84
C ARG A 4 16.66 0.69 3.91
N ALA A 5 17.51 0.25 2.99
CA ALA A 5 18.20 1.13 2.05
C ALA A 5 17.24 1.97 1.19
N LEU A 6 16.09 1.39 0.79
CA LEU A 6 15.11 2.05 -0.08
C LEU A 6 14.07 2.91 0.67
N GLN A 7 14.15 3.04 1.99
CA GLN A 7 13.14 3.76 2.77
C GLN A 7 13.04 5.24 2.38
N ALA A 8 14.18 5.91 2.23
CA ALA A 8 14.23 7.31 1.81
C ALA A 8 13.70 7.48 0.37
N GLN A 9 14.10 6.59 -0.53
CA GLN A 9 13.63 6.61 -1.92
C GLN A 9 12.12 6.39 -2.03
N LEU A 10 11.56 5.48 -1.23
CA LEU A 10 10.12 5.24 -1.17
C LEU A 10 9.36 6.48 -0.66
N ARG A 11 9.84 7.11 0.42
CA ARG A 11 9.23 8.36 0.94
C ARG A 11 9.24 9.46 -0.11
N SER A 12 10.38 9.70 -0.75
CA SER A 12 10.46 10.71 -1.81
C SER A 12 9.64 10.36 -3.05
N ALA A 13 9.39 9.07 -3.33
CA ALA A 13 8.50 8.67 -4.41
C ALA A 13 7.02 8.96 -4.07
N LEU A 14 6.62 8.72 -2.82
CA LEU A 14 5.28 9.03 -2.31
C LEU A 14 4.99 10.54 -2.28
N GLU A 15 6.01 11.39 -2.11
CA GLU A 15 5.87 12.84 -2.22
C GLU A 15 5.64 13.32 -3.66
N ARG A 16 6.07 12.54 -4.67
CA ARG A 16 6.01 12.92 -6.09
C ARG A 16 4.88 12.25 -6.86
N SER A 17 4.31 11.18 -6.33
CA SER A 17 3.31 10.36 -7.02
C SER A 17 2.22 9.96 -6.03
N PRO A 18 0.94 9.99 -6.43
CA PRO A 18 -0.17 9.57 -5.56
C PRO A 18 -0.10 8.08 -5.20
N ALA A 19 0.60 7.27 -6.00
CA ALA A 19 0.80 5.84 -5.74
C ALA A 19 2.23 5.40 -6.10
N VAL A 20 2.74 4.42 -5.34
CA VAL A 20 4.05 3.78 -5.57
C VAL A 20 3.89 2.28 -5.46
N VAL A 21 4.46 1.54 -6.41
CA VAL A 21 4.44 0.07 -6.43
C VAL A 21 5.80 -0.46 -5.96
N LEU A 22 5.78 -1.37 -4.99
CA LEU A 22 6.96 -2.11 -4.55
C LEU A 22 7.06 -3.46 -5.26
N LEU A 23 8.00 -3.56 -6.20
CA LEU A 23 8.27 -4.80 -6.93
C LEU A 23 9.44 -5.56 -6.30
N GLY A 24 9.42 -6.88 -6.42
CA GLY A 24 10.53 -7.74 -6.02
C GLY A 24 10.10 -9.15 -5.63
N PRO A 25 11.06 -10.09 -5.50
CA PRO A 25 10.78 -11.49 -5.18
C PRO A 25 9.99 -11.69 -3.87
N ARG A 26 9.46 -12.89 -3.66
CA ARG A 26 8.86 -13.26 -2.37
C ARG A 26 9.91 -13.19 -1.26
N GLN A 27 9.47 -12.83 -0.04
CA GLN A 27 10.30 -12.83 1.18
C GLN A 27 11.50 -11.86 1.22
N VAL A 28 11.57 -10.86 0.33
CA VAL A 28 12.62 -9.80 0.39
C VAL A 28 12.31 -8.66 1.36
N GLY A 29 11.17 -8.71 2.05
CA GLY A 29 10.78 -7.71 3.06
C GLY A 29 10.09 -6.45 2.52
N LYS A 30 9.32 -6.57 1.42
CA LYS A 30 8.54 -5.47 0.83
C LYS A 30 7.54 -4.86 1.82
N THR A 31 6.73 -5.70 2.47
CA THR A 31 5.78 -5.30 3.51
C THR A 31 6.48 -4.56 4.64
N THR A 32 7.63 -5.07 5.09
CA THR A 32 8.42 -4.40 6.13
C THR A 32 8.94 -3.03 5.70
N LEU A 33 9.41 -2.90 4.45
CA LEU A 33 9.82 -1.61 3.88
C LEU A 33 8.65 -0.62 3.85
N ALA A 34 7.46 -1.05 3.39
CA ALA A 34 6.27 -0.20 3.34
C ALA A 34 5.88 0.29 4.74
N LEU A 35 5.77 -0.62 5.71
CA LEU A 35 5.41 -0.30 7.10
C LEU A 35 6.43 0.63 7.78
N GLN A 36 7.73 0.42 7.52
CA GLN A 36 8.77 1.30 8.07
C GLN A 36 8.77 2.68 7.41
N ALA A 37 8.49 2.76 6.11
CA ALA A 37 8.40 4.04 5.41
C ALA A 37 7.17 4.85 5.85
N SER A 38 6.09 4.16 6.24
CA SER A 38 4.82 4.75 6.66
C SER A 38 4.73 5.07 8.16
N ALA A 39 5.77 4.79 8.94
CA ALA A 39 5.74 4.88 10.41
C ALA A 39 5.40 6.27 10.97
N GLU A 40 5.68 7.33 10.20
CA GLU A 40 5.42 8.73 10.58
C GLU A 40 4.07 9.26 10.03
N ALA A 41 3.34 8.46 9.24
CA ALA A 41 2.10 8.85 8.58
C ALA A 41 0.89 8.09 9.15
N SER A 42 -0.28 8.74 9.14
CA SER A 42 -1.55 8.03 9.36
C SER A 42 -1.71 6.99 8.26
N THR A 43 -1.64 5.71 8.63
CA THR A 43 -1.53 4.61 7.66
C THR A 43 -2.68 3.64 7.83
N LEU A 44 -3.27 3.19 6.72
CA LEU A 44 -4.18 2.06 6.65
C LEU A 44 -3.48 0.90 5.95
N TYR A 45 -3.39 -0.24 6.61
CA TYR A 45 -2.87 -1.47 6.03
C TYR A 45 -4.03 -2.39 5.65
N LEU A 46 -4.04 -2.87 4.40
CA LEU A 46 -5.00 -3.83 3.89
C LEU A 46 -4.24 -5.00 3.27
N ASP A 47 -4.46 -6.20 3.81
CA ASP A 47 -3.91 -7.43 3.27
C ASP A 47 -4.93 -8.07 2.33
N LEU A 48 -4.64 -8.08 1.02
CA LEU A 48 -5.59 -8.62 0.04
C LEU A 48 -5.58 -10.15 -0.03
N GLU A 49 -4.81 -10.86 0.81
CA GLU A 49 -5.03 -12.29 1.09
C GLU A 49 -6.20 -12.51 2.07
N SER A 50 -6.48 -11.53 2.94
CA SER A 50 -7.59 -11.57 3.89
C SER A 50 -8.94 -11.27 3.23
N GLU A 51 -9.93 -12.16 3.42
CA GLU A 51 -11.30 -11.94 2.96
C GLU A 51 -11.92 -10.67 3.56
N ARG A 52 -11.63 -10.39 4.83
CA ARG A 52 -12.16 -9.23 5.54
C ARG A 52 -11.69 -7.93 4.93
N ASP A 53 -10.41 -7.83 4.58
CA ASP A 53 -9.86 -6.60 3.98
C ASP A 53 -10.30 -6.46 2.52
N ARG A 54 -10.36 -7.57 1.76
CA ARG A 54 -10.98 -7.55 0.43
C ARG A 54 -12.44 -7.09 0.46
N ALA A 55 -13.22 -7.50 1.46
CA ALA A 55 -14.63 -7.10 1.59
C ALA A 55 -14.80 -5.58 1.77
N ARG A 56 -13.83 -4.89 2.39
CA ARG A 56 -13.83 -3.42 2.48
C ARG A 56 -13.70 -2.75 1.12
N LEU A 57 -13.04 -3.42 0.18
CA LEU A 57 -12.85 -2.98 -1.21
C LEU A 57 -13.91 -3.57 -2.16
N SER A 58 -15.07 -3.99 -1.64
CA SER A 58 -16.21 -4.41 -2.48
C SER A 58 -16.78 -3.27 -3.31
N ASP A 59 -16.74 -2.04 -2.77
CA ASP A 59 -17.03 -0.78 -3.45
C ASP A 59 -15.84 0.18 -3.24
N PRO A 60 -14.76 0.02 -4.02
CA PRO A 60 -13.52 0.78 -3.84
C PRO A 60 -13.68 2.26 -4.22
N GLU A 61 -14.57 2.59 -5.15
CA GLU A 61 -14.87 3.97 -5.55
C GLU A 61 -15.50 4.78 -4.41
N ARG A 62 -16.27 4.12 -3.54
CA ARG A 62 -16.78 4.73 -2.32
C ARG A 62 -15.82 4.63 -1.13
N TYR A 63 -15.14 3.50 -0.99
CA TYR A 63 -14.32 3.23 0.18
C TYR A 63 -13.02 4.04 0.20
N LEU A 64 -12.30 4.11 -0.92
CA LEU A 64 -11.00 4.79 -0.97
C LEU A 64 -11.09 6.29 -0.67
N PRO A 65 -12.08 7.05 -1.18
CA PRO A 65 -12.28 8.44 -0.76
C PRO A 65 -12.57 8.61 0.74
N SER A 66 -13.21 7.64 1.38
CA SER A 66 -13.49 7.70 2.82
C SER A 66 -12.25 7.59 3.71
N VAL A 67 -11.10 7.20 3.13
CA VAL A 67 -9.81 7.04 3.82
C VAL A 67 -8.67 7.83 3.16
N GLN A 68 -9.02 8.85 2.35
CA GLN A 68 -8.07 9.64 1.56
C GLN A 68 -7.08 10.47 2.40
N ASP A 69 -7.36 10.67 3.68
CA ASP A 69 -6.51 11.35 4.66
C ASP A 69 -5.36 10.46 5.17
N ARG A 70 -5.27 9.22 4.70
CA ARG A 70 -4.32 8.20 5.15
C ARG A 70 -3.50 7.65 3.99
N LEU A 71 -2.26 7.28 4.28
CA LEU A 71 -1.48 6.45 3.38
C LEU A 71 -2.04 5.01 3.40
N VAL A 72 -2.52 4.52 2.26
CA VAL A 72 -3.06 3.16 2.15
C VAL A 72 -2.00 2.21 1.61
N ILE A 73 -1.67 1.17 2.37
CA ILE A 73 -0.82 0.06 1.94
C ILE A 73 -1.73 -1.09 1.51
N LEU A 74 -1.62 -1.48 0.24
CA LEU A 74 -2.31 -2.62 -0.35
C LEU A 74 -1.30 -3.75 -0.50
N ASP A 75 -1.27 -4.70 0.44
CA ASP A 75 -0.39 -5.87 0.33
C ASP A 75 -1.01 -6.95 -0.55
N GLU A 76 -0.15 -7.69 -1.26
CA GLU A 76 -0.53 -8.69 -2.25
C GLU A 76 -1.60 -8.20 -3.25
N VAL A 77 -1.44 -6.95 -3.73
CA VAL A 77 -2.39 -6.25 -4.64
C VAL A 77 -2.78 -7.04 -5.90
N HIS A 78 -1.91 -7.97 -6.33
CA HIS A 78 -2.17 -8.88 -7.44
C HIS A 78 -3.41 -9.79 -7.24
N ARG A 79 -3.89 -9.94 -6.00
CA ARG A 79 -5.13 -10.67 -5.65
C ARG A 79 -6.41 -9.93 -6.10
N LEU A 80 -6.33 -8.63 -6.38
CA LEU A 80 -7.45 -7.81 -6.82
C LEU A 80 -7.05 -6.93 -8.03
N PRO A 81 -6.77 -7.54 -9.20
CA PRO A 81 -6.28 -6.79 -10.37
C PRO A 81 -7.29 -5.76 -10.89
N GLY A 82 -8.59 -5.97 -10.63
CA GLY A 82 -9.65 -5.02 -10.98
C GLY A 82 -9.57 -3.68 -10.25
N LEU A 83 -8.68 -3.53 -9.25
CA LEU A 83 -8.48 -2.27 -8.53
C LEU A 83 -7.67 -1.24 -9.34
N PHE A 84 -6.75 -1.67 -10.21
CA PHE A 84 -5.86 -0.75 -10.94
C PHE A 84 -6.58 0.27 -11.84
N PRO A 85 -7.65 -0.07 -12.56
CA PRO A 85 -8.42 0.93 -13.33
C PRO A 85 -9.05 2.03 -12.47
N ILE A 86 -9.33 1.76 -11.19
CA ILE A 86 -9.95 2.69 -10.25
C ILE A 86 -8.92 3.63 -9.64
N LEU A 87 -7.67 3.17 -9.47
CA LEU A 87 -6.54 3.93 -8.90
C LEU A 87 -5.84 4.86 -9.91
N ARG A 88 -6.50 5.20 -11.02
CA ARG A 88 -5.92 6.04 -12.10
C ARG A 88 -5.88 7.51 -11.74
#